data_AF-A0A973SI55-F1
#
_entry.id   AF-A0A973SI55-F1
#
_cell.length_a   1.000
_cell.length_b   1.000
_cell.length_c   1.000
_cell.angle_alpha   90.00
_cell.angle_beta   90.00
_cell.angle_gamma   90.00
#
_symmetry.space_group_name_H-M   'P 1'
#
loop_
_entity.id
_entity.type
_entity.pdbx_description
1 polymer ?
#
loop_
_entity_poly.entity_id
_entity_poly.type
_entity_poly.pdbx_seq_one_letter_code
_entity_poly.pdbx_strand_id
1 'polypeptide(L)'
;MTTAELPPAPTTPLLGEVSVAVLADGVPAAFTTRPLPGGLLRLDVTAPDGAALEVRLATPLREAAGFWHPACGWSRTLLPDWAGRMRASLVNGAVAGCLYEASGATLMSFAALDPAAEAEVVFGVSEQARRFVA
;
A
#
# COMPACT_ATOMS: atom_id res chain seq x y z
N MET A 1 15.01 -6.66 -1.51
CA MET A 1 13.86 -7.56 -1.42
C MET A 1 12.77 -7.01 -2.33
N THR A 2 12.48 -7.72 -3.41
CA THR A 2 11.38 -7.36 -4.32
C THR A 2 10.05 -7.78 -3.67
N THR A 3 8.90 -7.26 -4.13
CA THR A 3 7.62 -7.81 -3.66
C THR A 3 7.37 -9.21 -4.22
N ALA A 4 7.98 -9.55 -5.36
CA ALA A 4 7.96 -10.90 -5.93
C ALA A 4 8.72 -11.94 -5.09
N GLU A 5 9.65 -11.51 -4.23
CA GLU A 5 10.37 -12.37 -3.28
C GLU A 5 9.63 -12.55 -1.95
N LEU A 6 8.55 -11.80 -1.70
CA LEU A 6 7.76 -11.98 -0.49
C LEU A 6 7.03 -13.33 -0.54
N PRO A 7 6.94 -14.06 0.59
CA PRO A 7 6.12 -15.27 0.66
C PRO A 7 4.68 -14.98 0.20
N PRO A 8 4.05 -15.88 -0.57
CA PRO A 8 2.66 -15.70 -0.99
C PRO A 8 1.74 -15.45 0.21
N ALA A 9 0.85 -14.47 0.08
CA ALA A 9 -0.15 -14.15 1.08
C ALA A 9 -1.56 -14.24 0.47
N PRO A 10 -2.57 -14.70 1.23
CA PRO A 10 -3.95 -14.76 0.73
C PRO A 10 -4.45 -13.35 0.47
N THR A 11 -4.82 -13.08 -0.78
CA THR A 11 -5.33 -11.77 -1.21
C THR A 11 -6.85 -11.80 -1.31
N THR A 12 -7.48 -10.70 -0.90
CA THR A 12 -8.93 -10.50 -0.97
C THR A 12 -9.23 -9.20 -1.72
N PRO A 13 -10.26 -9.15 -2.60
CA PRO A 13 -10.72 -7.90 -3.18
C PRO A 13 -11.15 -6.90 -2.09
N LEU A 14 -10.77 -5.63 -2.22
CA LEU A 14 -11.00 -4.60 -1.21
C LEU A 14 -11.95 -3.50 -1.72
N LEU A 15 -11.52 -2.70 -2.69
CA LEU A 15 -12.29 -1.58 -3.25
C LEU A 15 -11.94 -1.41 -4.73
N GLY A 16 -12.95 -1.48 -5.60
CA GLY A 16 -12.73 -1.47 -7.04
C GLY A 16 -11.84 -2.65 -7.46
N GLU A 17 -10.69 -2.35 -8.06
CA GLU A 17 -9.69 -3.37 -8.45
C GLU A 17 -8.54 -3.54 -7.47
N VAL A 18 -8.58 -2.83 -6.34
CA VAL A 18 -7.59 -2.97 -5.28
C VAL A 18 -7.85 -4.27 -4.53
N SER A 19 -6.79 -5.04 -4.35
CA SER A 19 -6.74 -6.21 -3.48
C SER A 19 -5.86 -5.95 -2.27
N VAL A 20 -6.14 -6.66 -1.18
CA VAL A 20 -5.39 -6.56 0.07
C VAL A 20 -4.98 -7.94 0.57
N ALA A 21 -3.80 -8.04 1.15
CA ALA A 21 -3.43 -9.10 2.08
C ALA A 21 -2.98 -8.46 3.39
N VAL A 22 -3.38 -9.05 4.51
CA VAL A 22 -3.02 -8.57 5.85
C VAL A 22 -2.35 -9.71 6.59
N LEU A 23 -1.16 -9.45 7.14
CA LEU A 23 -0.40 -10.42 7.92
C LEU A 23 0.01 -9.82 9.26
N ALA A 24 0.05 -10.65 10.29
CA ALA A 24 0.70 -10.37 11.57
C ALA A 24 1.76 -11.44 11.79
N ASP A 25 3.02 -11.03 11.98
CA ASP A 25 4.18 -11.93 12.11
C ASP A 25 4.30 -12.94 10.94
N GLY A 26 3.95 -12.49 9.73
CA GLY A 26 3.97 -13.32 8.51
C GLY A 26 2.82 -14.31 8.38
N VAL A 27 1.87 -14.33 9.33
CA VAL A 27 0.68 -15.19 9.30
C VAL A 27 -0.54 -14.36 8.88
N PRO A 28 -1.45 -14.87 8.04
CA PRO A 28 -2.67 -14.16 7.67
C PRO A 28 -3.45 -13.68 8.90
N ALA A 29 -3.75 -12.39 8.96
CA ALA A 29 -4.48 -11.77 10.05
C ALA A 29 -5.88 -11.36 9.59
N ALA A 30 -6.83 -11.42 10.53
CA ALA A 30 -8.19 -10.98 10.27
C ALA A 30 -8.27 -9.45 10.20
N PHE A 31 -9.15 -8.95 9.35
CA PHE A 31 -9.49 -7.54 9.26
C PHE A 31 -10.99 -7.40 9.01
N THR A 32 -11.51 -6.21 9.30
CA THR A 32 -12.87 -5.82 8.93
C THR A 32 -12.83 -4.58 8.06
N THR A 33 -13.90 -4.35 7.30
CA THR A 33 -14.02 -3.16 6.46
C THR A 33 -15.30 -2.42 6.77
N ARG A 34 -15.24 -1.09 6.68
CA ARG A 34 -16.43 -0.24 6.80
C ARG A 34 -16.38 0.90 5.77
N PRO A 35 -17.47 1.14 5.03
CA PRO A 35 -17.57 2.31 4.17
C PRO A 35 -17.47 3.61 4.96
N LEU A 36 -16.89 4.62 4.34
CA LEU A 36 -16.82 6.00 4.82
C LEU A 36 -17.40 6.94 3.74
N PRO A 37 -17.78 8.18 4.11
CA PRO A 37 -18.18 9.19 3.14
C PRO A 37 -17.12 9.42 2.05
N GLY A 38 -17.56 9.84 0.86
CA GLY A 38 -16.64 10.14 -0.25
C GLY A 38 -16.10 8.92 -0.99
N GLY A 39 -16.75 7.75 -0.86
CA GLY A 39 -16.31 6.52 -1.55
C GLY A 39 -15.09 5.86 -0.93
N LEU A 40 -14.72 6.27 0.28
CA LEU A 40 -13.60 5.71 1.03
C LEU A 40 -14.02 4.40 1.72
N LEU A 41 -13.06 3.49 1.86
CA LEU A 41 -13.23 2.26 2.64
C LEU A 41 -12.18 2.25 3.75
N ARG A 42 -12.62 2.12 4.99
CA ARG A 42 -11.71 1.93 6.12
C ARG A 42 -11.46 0.44 6.34
N LEU A 43 -10.18 0.10 6.44
CA LEU A 43 -9.67 -1.21 6.82
C LEU A 43 -9.32 -1.16 8.31
N ASP A 44 -10.01 -1.94 9.13
CA ASP A 44 -9.75 -2.07 10.56
C ASP A 44 -9.04 -3.40 10.80
N VAL A 45 -7.77 -3.34 11.24
CA VAL A 45 -6.93 -4.51 11.50
C VAL A 45 -6.68 -4.64 13.00
N THR A 46 -6.77 -5.86 13.52
CA THR A 46 -6.46 -6.16 14.91
C THR A 46 -5.38 -7.23 14.96
N ALA A 47 -4.28 -6.92 15.65
CA ALA A 47 -3.16 -7.82 15.86
C ALA A 47 -2.77 -7.79 17.36
N PRO A 48 -2.13 -8.86 17.87
CA PRO A 48 -1.54 -8.84 19.21
C PRO A 48 -0.57 -7.68 19.39
N ASP A 49 -0.48 -7.14 20.60
CA ASP A 49 0.47 -6.08 20.92
C ASP A 49 1.91 -6.52 20.60
N GLY A 50 2.63 -5.68 19.85
CA GLY A 50 4.01 -5.94 19.42
C GLY A 50 4.16 -6.84 18.19
N ALA A 51 3.07 -7.36 17.63
CA ALA A 51 3.13 -8.11 16.38
C ALA A 51 3.57 -7.23 15.20
N ALA A 52 4.42 -7.77 14.34
CA ALA A 52 4.82 -7.10 13.10
C ALA A 52 3.67 -7.15 12.09
N LEU A 53 2.95 -6.04 11.97
CA LEU A 53 1.83 -5.92 11.03
C LEU A 53 2.32 -5.58 9.62
N GLU A 54 1.85 -6.34 8.65
CA GLU A 54 2.08 -6.10 7.22
C GLU A 54 0.76 -6.00 6.48
N VAL A 55 0.55 -4.90 5.74
CA VAL A 55 -0.60 -4.70 4.86
C VAL A 55 -0.09 -4.54 3.45
N ARG A 56 -0.42 -5.49 2.57
CA ARG A 56 -0.05 -5.45 1.15
C ARG A 56 -1.25 -5.02 0.33
N LEU A 57 -1.07 -3.98 -0.47
CA LEU A 57 -2.05 -3.48 -1.42
C LEU A 57 -1.56 -3.76 -2.83
N ALA A 58 -2.47 -4.17 -3.72
CA ALA A 58 -2.14 -4.35 -5.13
C ALA A 58 -3.30 -3.95 -6.03
N THR A 59 -2.98 -3.30 -7.15
CA THR A 59 -3.93 -2.91 -8.19
C THR A 59 -3.33 -3.14 -9.59
N PRO A 60 -4.13 -3.41 -10.64
CA PRO A 60 -3.62 -3.49 -12.01
C PRO A 60 -2.85 -2.23 -12.42
N LEU A 61 -1.72 -2.40 -13.12
CA LEU A 61 -0.84 -1.28 -13.48
C LEU A 61 -1.51 -0.28 -14.43
N ARG A 62 -2.23 -0.77 -15.45
CA ARG A 62 -2.96 0.06 -16.44
C ARG A 62 -2.09 1.20 -16.99
N GLU A 63 -2.66 2.39 -17.14
CA GLU A 63 -2.04 3.64 -17.60
C GLU A 63 -1.44 4.45 -16.43
N ALA A 64 -0.97 3.77 -15.37
CA ALA A 64 -0.34 4.46 -14.25
C ALA A 64 0.83 5.34 -14.74
N ALA A 65 0.77 6.61 -14.37
CA ALA A 65 1.75 7.62 -14.79
C ALA A 65 2.69 8.02 -13.66
N GLY A 66 2.24 7.88 -12.40
CA GLY A 66 3.10 8.16 -11.26
C GLY A 66 2.51 7.74 -9.93
N PHE A 67 3.38 7.75 -8.93
CA PHE A 67 3.04 7.47 -7.55
C PHE A 67 3.52 8.62 -6.66
N TRP A 68 2.60 9.19 -5.89
CA TRP A 68 2.88 10.20 -4.89
C TRP A 68 2.91 9.58 -3.49
N HIS A 69 3.89 10.00 -2.69
CA HIS A 69 3.93 9.77 -1.25
C HIS A 69 4.58 10.99 -0.58
N PRO A 70 4.40 11.21 0.74
CA PRO A 70 4.86 12.44 1.40
C PRO A 70 6.35 12.76 1.21
N ALA A 71 7.21 11.74 1.12
CA ALA A 71 8.64 11.87 0.93
C ALA A 71 9.12 11.95 -0.54
N CYS A 72 8.22 11.97 -1.54
CA CYS A 72 8.60 11.85 -2.95
C CYS A 72 9.16 13.16 -3.56
N GLY A 73 8.94 14.29 -2.90
CA GLY A 73 9.32 15.62 -3.40
C GLY A 73 8.73 15.88 -4.78
N TRP A 74 9.61 16.12 -5.77
CA TRP A 74 9.22 16.30 -7.17
C TRP A 74 9.23 15.00 -7.99
N SER A 75 9.87 13.94 -7.49
CA SER A 75 9.96 12.66 -8.19
C SER A 75 8.70 11.84 -7.94
N ARG A 76 8.00 11.49 -9.02
CA ARG A 76 6.78 10.65 -8.97
C ARG A 76 6.85 9.48 -9.94
N THR A 77 8.02 9.24 -10.51
CA THR A 77 8.25 8.16 -11.47
C THR A 77 7.92 6.83 -10.82
N LEU A 78 7.27 5.95 -11.59
CA LEU A 78 7.03 4.58 -11.15
C LEU A 78 8.36 3.84 -11.05
N LEU A 79 8.66 3.36 -9.85
CA LEU A 79 9.85 2.57 -9.57
C LEU A 79 9.51 1.09 -9.71
N PRO A 80 10.49 0.24 -10.05
CA PRO A 80 10.31 -1.20 -9.87
C PRO A 80 10.11 -1.53 -8.38
N ASP A 81 9.37 -2.60 -8.11
CA ASP A 81 8.92 -3.04 -6.77
C ASP A 81 10.05 -3.30 -5.75
N TRP A 82 11.28 -3.47 -6.22
CA TRP A 82 12.47 -3.64 -5.40
C TRP A 82 13.15 -2.32 -4.99
N ALA A 83 12.78 -1.20 -5.60
CA ALA A 83 13.42 0.09 -5.38
C ALA A 83 12.58 1.04 -4.51
N GLY A 84 11.25 1.00 -4.60
CA GLY A 84 10.39 1.93 -3.87
C GLY A 84 10.35 1.64 -2.39
N ARG A 85 10.80 2.61 -1.59
CA ARG A 85 10.81 2.57 -0.13
C ARG A 85 10.53 3.97 0.42
N MET A 86 9.68 4.05 1.43
CA MET A 86 9.43 5.27 2.20
C MET A 86 9.29 4.89 3.67
N ARG A 87 9.94 5.64 4.56
CA ARG A 87 9.73 5.51 6.00
C ARG A 87 8.79 6.62 6.46
N ALA A 88 7.79 6.26 7.23
CA ALA A 88 6.90 7.17 7.91
C ALA A 88 7.20 7.15 9.41
N SER A 89 7.12 8.31 10.04
CA SER A 89 7.22 8.47 11.49
C SER A 89 6.60 9.81 11.86
N LEU A 90 6.53 10.12 13.15
CA LEU A 90 6.02 11.41 13.62
C LEU A 90 6.69 12.62 12.92
N VAL A 91 7.98 12.50 12.57
CA VAL A 91 8.76 13.58 11.93
C VAL A 91 8.91 13.41 10.41
N ASN A 92 8.63 12.22 9.87
CA ASN A 92 8.81 11.92 8.43
C ASN A 92 7.50 11.81 7.65
N GLY A 93 6.38 12.25 8.26
CA GLY A 93 5.06 12.31 7.63
C GLY A 93 4.24 11.04 7.78
N ALA A 94 3.01 11.09 7.25
CA ALA A 94 2.04 10.00 7.36
C ALA A 94 2.37 8.84 6.41
N VAL A 95 1.89 7.64 6.76
CA VAL A 95 1.80 6.52 5.81
C VAL A 95 0.67 6.84 4.84
N ALA A 96 1.00 7.35 3.67
CA ALA A 96 0.04 7.66 2.61
C ALA A 96 0.65 7.48 1.23
N GLY A 97 -0.18 7.06 0.27
CA GLY A 97 0.21 6.86 -1.11
C GLY A 97 -0.93 7.09 -2.09
N CYS A 98 -0.61 7.59 -3.28
CA CYS A 98 -1.57 7.78 -4.36
C CYS A 98 -0.94 7.41 -5.71
N LEU A 99 -1.45 6.35 -6.32
CA LEU A 99 -1.18 5.96 -7.70
C LEU A 99 -2.20 6.64 -8.61
N TYR A 100 -1.73 7.30 -9.66
CA TYR A 100 -2.57 8.04 -10.59
C TYR A 100 -2.16 7.81 -12.04
N GLU A 101 -3.12 7.96 -12.95
CA GLU A 101 -2.90 7.90 -14.40
C GLU A 101 -2.60 9.29 -14.99
N ALA A 102 -2.25 9.33 -16.28
CA ALA A 102 -1.85 10.58 -16.96
C ALA A 102 -2.94 11.68 -16.95
N SER A 103 -4.21 11.31 -16.83
CA SER A 103 -5.33 12.27 -16.69
C SER A 103 -5.38 12.95 -15.31
N GLY A 104 -4.65 12.40 -14.33
CA GLY A 104 -4.75 12.78 -12.91
C GLY A 104 -5.77 11.97 -12.12
N ALA A 105 -6.52 11.05 -12.75
CA ALA A 105 -7.44 10.17 -12.03
C ALA A 105 -6.67 9.20 -11.11
N THR A 106 -7.22 8.98 -9.92
CA THR A 106 -6.65 8.06 -8.92
C THR A 106 -6.98 6.61 -9.28
N LEU A 107 -5.96 5.78 -9.38
CA LEU A 107 -6.08 4.32 -9.57
C LEU A 107 -6.11 3.58 -8.23
N MET A 108 -5.34 4.06 -7.24
CA MET A 108 -5.34 3.56 -5.88
C MET A 108 -4.83 4.66 -4.95
N SER A 109 -5.48 4.84 -3.80
CA SER A 109 -4.94 5.66 -2.72
C SER A 109 -5.18 5.00 -1.38
N PHE A 110 -4.27 5.25 -0.44
CA PHE A 110 -4.38 4.77 0.93
C PHE A 110 -3.76 5.78 1.89
N ALA A 111 -4.24 5.74 3.12
CA ALA A 111 -3.61 6.41 4.25
C ALA A 111 -3.84 5.56 5.50
N ALA A 112 -2.83 5.44 6.36
CA ALA A 112 -2.98 4.83 7.67
C ALA A 112 -3.18 5.92 8.73
N LEU A 113 -4.18 5.69 9.58
CA LEU A 113 -4.34 6.41 10.85
C LEU A 113 -3.59 5.59 11.90
N ASP A 114 -2.89 6.28 12.80
CA ASP A 114 -2.09 5.72 13.91
C ASP A 114 -0.62 5.44 13.53
N PRO A 115 0.31 6.40 13.76
CA PRO A 115 1.71 6.14 13.57
C PRO A 115 2.20 5.24 14.72
N ALA A 116 2.37 3.94 14.44
CA ALA A 116 3.41 3.17 15.12
C ALA A 116 4.72 3.99 15.09
N ALA A 117 5.59 3.81 16.09
CA ALA A 117 6.79 4.65 16.27
C ALA A 117 7.56 4.89 14.95
N GLU A 118 7.63 3.88 14.08
CA GLU A 118 8.04 3.97 12.68
C GLU A 118 7.26 2.97 11.82
N ALA A 119 6.99 3.31 10.56
CA ALA A 119 6.39 2.42 9.56
C ALA A 119 7.17 2.50 8.25
N GLU A 120 7.24 1.39 7.52
CA GLU A 120 7.84 1.34 6.19
C GLU A 120 6.76 1.05 5.13
N VAL A 121 6.82 1.80 4.04
CA VAL A 121 6.03 1.57 2.83
C VAL A 121 6.97 1.06 1.75
N VAL A 122 6.64 -0.11 1.22
CA VAL A 122 7.40 -0.83 0.20
C VAL A 122 6.55 -0.84 -1.05
N PHE A 123 6.97 -0.15 -2.11
CA PHE A 123 6.11 0.04 -3.27
C PHE A 123 6.84 -0.09 -4.61
N GLY A 124 6.07 -0.28 -5.67
CA GLY A 124 6.55 -0.15 -7.04
C GLY A 124 5.78 -1.02 -8.03
N VAL A 125 6.36 -1.17 -9.21
CA VAL A 125 5.80 -1.94 -10.32
C VAL A 125 6.37 -3.35 -10.30
N SER A 126 5.48 -4.33 -10.20
CA SER A 126 5.80 -5.72 -10.52
C SER A 126 5.48 -5.96 -11.99
N GLU A 127 6.51 -5.94 -12.84
CA GLU A 127 6.36 -6.14 -14.29
C GLU A 127 5.79 -7.53 -14.61
N GLN A 128 6.26 -8.56 -13.91
CA GLN A 128 5.81 -9.94 -14.08
C GLN A 128 4.31 -10.08 -13.76
N ALA A 129 3.85 -9.44 -12.68
CA ALA A 129 2.44 -9.49 -12.27
C ALA A 129 1.57 -8.44 -12.99
N ARG A 130 2.18 -7.50 -13.74
CA ARG A 130 1.53 -6.33 -14.36
C ARG A 130 0.70 -5.53 -13.35
N ARG A 131 1.25 -5.36 -12.15
CA ARG A 131 0.59 -4.71 -11.02
C ARG A 131 1.47 -3.64 -10.40
N PHE A 132 0.81 -2.63 -9.86
CA PHE A 132 1.41 -1.80 -8.83
C PHE A 132 1.13 -2.43 -7.47
N VAL A 133 2.13 -2.42 -6.60
CA VAL A 133 2.11 -3.00 -5.27
C VAL A 133 2.61 -1.96 -4.26
N ALA A 134 2.04 -1.97 -3.06
CA ALA A 134 2.39 -1.09 -1.95
C ALA A 134 2.19 -1.77 -0.59
#